data_AF-A0AAV5BG80-F1
#
_entry.id   AF-A0AAV5BG80-F1
#
_cell.length_a   1.000
_cell.length_b   1.000
_cell.length_c   1.000
_cell.angle_alpha   90.00
_cell.angle_beta   90.00
_cell.angle_gamma   90.00
#
_symmetry.space_group_name_H-M   'P 1'
#
loop_
_entity.id
_entity.type
_entity.pdbx_description
1 polymer ?
#
loop_
_entity_poly.entity_id
_entity_poly.type
_entity_poly.pdbx_seq_one_letter_code
_entity_poly.pdbx_strand_id
1 'polypeptide(L)'
;MAMEHLRWRPTVNERDFIESALQSDLRVDGRRSFDFRRLDISFGREDGSSEVQLGETRVMGYVTAQLVPPYRDRDRPNEGTLAIFTEFSPMADPAFEPGRPGESAIELGRVIDRGLRESRAVDMESLCVVAGKYVWSVRVDLHILDNGGNLIDAANIAALAALSTFRRPECTVGGEDGQQVTVHDAEVRDPIPLTIHHLPIAVTFAYFGEGNIVVVDPTYKEEAVMGGRMTATVNSNGDVCAIQKAGGEGVMSSVIMQCLRIASVKAADVTSKIRTAVEKYATEKALKKVKRLPASMSQKTNVSDVTMVDKGDDKLGSQSVETLSDVQQISKDPSVVIEANDHEDAKPMLTESSTEVKTTSSSGAAVESDEAQEIRSPKSLKDAIKPKHKRKKRKDNRS
;
A
#
# COMPACT_ATOMS: atom_id res chain seq x y z
N MET A 1 19.99 10.75 29.08
CA MET A 1 21.03 9.79 28.63
C MET A 1 20.75 8.39 29.17
N ALA A 2 19.48 7.97 29.17
CA ALA A 2 19.03 6.66 29.62
C ALA A 2 17.93 6.22 28.65
N MET A 3 17.95 4.94 28.26
CA MET A 3 17.01 4.26 27.34
C MET A 3 17.36 4.21 25.84
N GLU A 4 18.63 4.05 25.50
CA GLU A 4 19.06 3.59 24.15
C GLU A 4 19.46 2.10 24.15
N HIS A 5 19.05 1.35 25.19
CA HIS A 5 19.63 0.07 25.58
C HIS A 5 18.95 -1.19 25.02
N LEU A 6 17.85 -1.08 24.27
CA LEU A 6 17.15 -2.25 23.71
C LEU A 6 17.10 -2.30 22.17
N ARG A 7 17.83 -1.43 21.46
CA ARG A 7 18.02 -1.65 20.02
C ARG A 7 19.01 -2.78 19.80
N TRP A 8 18.65 -3.76 18.98
CA TRP A 8 19.60 -4.74 18.45
C TRP A 8 20.80 -3.99 17.86
N ARG A 9 22.01 -4.30 18.35
CA ARG A 9 23.25 -3.70 17.86
C ARG A 9 24.02 -4.77 17.08
N PRO A 10 24.36 -4.53 15.81
CA PRO A 10 25.19 -5.46 15.06
C PRO A 10 26.59 -5.54 15.70
N THR A 11 27.22 -6.70 15.58
CA THR A 11 28.63 -6.84 15.96
C THR A 11 29.52 -6.01 15.02
N VAL A 12 30.72 -5.66 15.46
CA VAL A 12 31.68 -4.90 14.63
C VAL A 12 31.97 -5.67 13.33
N ASN A 13 32.15 -6.98 13.42
CA ASN A 13 32.39 -7.84 12.26
C ASN A 13 31.20 -7.84 11.27
N GLU A 14 29.97 -7.90 11.77
CA GLU A 14 28.78 -7.85 10.91
C GLU A 14 28.64 -6.48 10.24
N ARG A 15 28.91 -5.41 10.97
CA ARG A 15 28.91 -4.05 10.43
C ARG A 15 29.93 -3.91 9.30
N ASP A 16 31.19 -4.27 9.56
CA ASP A 16 32.27 -4.16 8.58
C ASP A 16 32.01 -5.06 7.36
N PHE A 17 31.40 -6.23 7.58
CA PHE A 17 30.97 -7.12 6.50
C PHE A 17 29.87 -6.49 5.63
N ILE A 18 28.85 -5.87 6.23
CA ILE A 18 27.77 -5.21 5.48
C ILE A 18 28.34 -4.02 4.69
N GLU A 19 29.17 -3.19 5.32
CA GLU A 19 29.77 -2.03 4.64
C GLU A 19 30.67 -2.46 3.46
N SER A 20 31.51 -3.49 3.63
CA SER A 20 32.38 -4.01 2.56
C SER A 20 31.62 -4.73 1.45
N ALA A 21 30.54 -5.44 1.77
CA ALA A 21 29.67 -6.05 0.77
C ALA A 21 28.98 -4.99 -0.10
N LEU A 22 28.46 -3.93 0.52
CA LEU A 22 27.82 -2.81 -0.17
C LEU A 22 28.82 -2.03 -1.05
N GLN A 23 30.08 -1.91 -0.64
CA GLN A 23 31.14 -1.34 -1.50
C GLN A 23 31.39 -2.18 -2.76
N SER A 24 31.12 -3.48 -2.70
CA SER A 24 31.21 -4.41 -3.83
C SER A 24 29.90 -4.54 -4.61
N ASP A 25 28.91 -3.67 -4.36
CA ASP A 25 27.55 -3.70 -4.93
C ASP A 25 26.81 -5.03 -4.71
N LEU A 26 27.10 -5.69 -3.58
CA LEU A 26 26.48 -6.95 -3.16
C LEU A 26 25.67 -6.71 -1.88
N ARG A 27 24.41 -7.16 -1.88
CA ARG A 27 23.57 -7.17 -0.68
C ARG A 27 23.54 -8.53 -0.02
N VAL A 28 23.31 -8.55 1.29
CA VAL A 28 23.26 -9.78 2.11
C VAL A 28 22.15 -10.75 1.64
N ASP A 29 21.09 -10.22 1.06
CA ASP A 29 19.96 -10.99 0.53
C ASP A 29 20.06 -11.33 -0.97
N GLY A 30 21.15 -10.92 -1.63
CA GLY A 30 21.39 -11.15 -3.06
C GLY A 30 20.59 -10.25 -4.01
N ARG A 31 19.88 -9.23 -3.51
CA ARG A 31 19.19 -8.23 -4.36
C ARG A 31 20.17 -7.19 -4.91
N ARG A 32 19.75 -6.48 -5.95
CA ARG A 32 20.44 -5.27 -6.42
C ARG A 32 20.16 -4.08 -5.48
N SER A 33 21.02 -3.08 -5.54
CA SER A 33 20.94 -1.86 -4.71
C SER A 33 19.62 -1.08 -4.85
N PHE A 34 18.95 -1.15 -6.00
CA PHE A 34 17.70 -0.42 -6.25
C PHE A 34 16.43 -1.30 -6.31
N ASP A 35 16.50 -2.56 -5.86
CA ASP A 35 15.36 -3.48 -5.94
C ASP A 35 14.62 -3.61 -4.61
N PHE A 36 13.28 -3.55 -4.68
CA PHE A 36 12.38 -3.76 -3.56
C PHE A 36 12.26 -5.25 -3.21
N ARG A 37 11.95 -5.53 -1.93
CA ARG A 37 11.50 -6.87 -1.52
C ARG A 37 10.19 -7.24 -2.20
N ARG A 38 9.88 -8.53 -2.15
CA ARG A 38 8.57 -9.02 -2.55
C ARG A 38 7.50 -8.34 -1.71
N LEU A 39 6.54 -7.71 -2.39
CA LEU A 39 5.40 -7.02 -1.81
C LEU A 39 4.16 -7.88 -2.04
N ASP A 40 3.56 -8.36 -0.95
CA ASP A 40 2.28 -9.05 -0.95
C ASP A 40 1.27 -8.21 -0.16
N ILE A 41 0.11 -7.93 -0.76
CA ILE A 41 -0.97 -7.16 -0.15
C ILE A 41 -2.16 -8.10 -0.01
N SER A 42 -2.61 -8.29 1.22
CA SER A 42 -3.81 -9.03 1.54
C SER A 42 -4.82 -8.13 2.22
N PHE A 43 -6.10 -8.46 2.09
CA PHE A 43 -7.18 -7.69 2.67
C PHE A 43 -7.96 -8.57 3.63
N GLY A 44 -8.40 -7.98 4.74
CA GLY A 44 -9.21 -8.70 5.71
C GLY A 44 -10.65 -8.86 5.23
N ARG A 45 -11.47 -9.44 6.12
CA ARG A 45 -12.89 -9.67 5.85
C ARG A 45 -13.69 -8.37 5.88
N GLU A 46 -13.27 -7.43 6.70
CA GLU A 46 -13.91 -6.13 6.89
C GLU A 46 -13.31 -5.09 5.95
N ASP A 47 -14.16 -4.18 5.47
CA ASP A 47 -13.72 -3.10 4.59
C ASP A 47 -12.79 -2.16 5.32
N GLY A 48 -11.71 -1.74 4.67
CA GLY A 48 -10.69 -0.88 5.27
C GLY A 48 -9.71 -1.60 6.18
N SER A 49 -9.67 -2.94 6.13
CA SER A 49 -8.58 -3.73 6.70
C SER A 49 -7.62 -4.19 5.59
N SER A 50 -6.34 -3.88 5.72
CA SER A 50 -5.30 -4.33 4.80
C SER A 50 -4.08 -4.81 5.56
N GLU A 51 -3.48 -5.88 5.10
CA GLU A 51 -2.26 -6.42 5.65
C GLU A 51 -1.21 -6.48 4.54
N VAL A 52 -0.09 -5.79 4.78
CA VAL A 52 0.99 -5.64 3.81
C VAL A 52 2.21 -6.37 4.34
N GLN A 53 2.74 -7.25 3.50
CA GLN A 53 3.98 -7.95 3.74
C GLN A 53 5.04 -7.48 2.73
N LEU A 54 6.11 -6.89 3.24
CA LEU A 54 7.28 -6.47 2.48
C LEU A 54 8.49 -7.33 2.92
N GLY A 55 8.64 -8.48 2.27
CA GLY A 55 9.54 -9.55 2.72
C GLY A 55 9.16 -10.06 4.11
N GLU A 56 10.02 -9.79 5.10
CA GLU A 56 9.80 -10.14 6.51
C GLU A 56 8.98 -9.08 7.25
N THR A 57 8.88 -7.86 6.72
CA THR A 57 8.17 -6.76 7.39
C THR A 57 6.68 -6.90 7.19
N ARG A 58 5.90 -6.86 8.28
CA ARG A 58 4.45 -7.04 8.22
C ARG A 58 3.72 -5.92 8.96
N VAL A 59 2.82 -5.23 8.27
CA VAL A 59 2.04 -4.11 8.81
C VAL A 59 0.56 -4.33 8.50
N MET A 60 -0.27 -4.17 9.52
CA MET A 60 -1.72 -4.20 9.43
C MET A 60 -2.24 -2.76 9.49
N GLY A 61 -3.02 -2.35 8.50
CA GLY A 61 -3.73 -1.08 8.45
C GLY A 61 -5.22 -1.30 8.65
N TYR A 62 -5.82 -0.47 9.51
CA TYR A 62 -7.26 -0.45 9.77
C TYR A 62 -7.80 0.96 9.65
N VAL A 63 -8.90 1.14 8.93
CA VAL A 63 -9.54 2.44 8.75
C VAL A 63 -10.91 2.44 9.41
N THR A 64 -11.15 3.44 10.24
CA THR A 64 -12.45 3.71 10.86
C THR A 64 -12.93 5.11 10.49
N ALA A 65 -14.24 5.31 10.48
CA ALA A 65 -14.83 6.63 10.31
C ALA A 65 -15.90 6.87 11.38
N GLN A 66 -15.90 8.08 11.93
CA GLN A 66 -16.87 8.53 12.93
C GLN A 66 -17.43 9.89 12.55
N LEU A 67 -18.69 10.15 12.86
CA LEU A 67 -19.31 11.46 12.65
C LEU A 67 -19.00 12.35 13.85
N VAL A 68 -18.23 13.41 13.63
CA VAL A 68 -17.74 14.31 14.69
C VAL A 68 -18.00 15.76 14.27
N PRO A 69 -18.29 16.69 15.19
CA PRO A 69 -18.30 18.10 14.85
C PRO A 69 -16.91 18.56 14.35
N PRO A 70 -16.84 19.38 13.30
CA PRO A 70 -15.56 19.90 12.83
C PRO A 70 -14.90 20.75 13.93
N TYR A 71 -13.57 20.82 13.91
CA TYR A 71 -12.83 21.66 14.85
C TYR A 71 -13.24 23.13 14.70
N ARG A 72 -13.69 23.74 15.81
CA ARG A 72 -14.19 25.13 15.83
C ARG A 72 -13.16 26.18 15.40
N ASP A 73 -11.87 25.86 15.54
CA ASP A 73 -10.76 26.76 15.27
C ASP A 73 -10.19 26.62 13.84
N ARG A 74 -10.70 25.71 13.00
CA ARG A 74 -10.30 25.67 11.60
C ARG A 74 -11.08 26.71 10.81
N ASP A 75 -10.35 27.52 10.04
CA ASP A 75 -10.90 28.39 8.98
C ASP A 75 -11.68 27.63 7.88
N ARG A 76 -11.83 26.30 8.01
CA ARG A 76 -12.47 25.40 7.05
C ARG A 76 -13.49 24.47 7.74
N PRO A 77 -14.72 24.95 8.01
CA PRO A 77 -15.79 24.15 8.59
C PRO A 77 -16.39 23.11 7.63
N ASN A 78 -15.97 23.13 6.37
CA ASN A 78 -16.49 22.30 5.27
C ASN A 78 -15.58 21.11 4.94
N GLU A 79 -14.57 20.84 5.75
CA GLU A 79 -13.63 19.75 5.54
C GLU A 79 -13.72 18.74 6.69
N GLY A 80 -13.67 17.45 6.35
CA GLY A 80 -13.49 16.37 7.32
C GLY A 80 -12.09 16.35 7.93
N THR A 81 -11.86 15.35 8.78
CA THR A 81 -10.56 15.14 9.41
C THR A 81 -10.02 13.76 9.07
N LEU A 82 -8.72 13.70 8.80
CA LEU A 82 -7.94 12.47 8.61
C LEU A 82 -6.88 12.46 9.70
N ALA A 83 -6.81 11.39 10.47
CA ALA A 83 -5.80 11.20 11.51
C ALA A 83 -5.14 9.83 11.35
N ILE A 84 -3.83 9.78 11.52
CA ILE A 84 -3.04 8.56 11.38
C ILE A 84 -2.40 8.26 12.72
N PHE A 85 -2.59 7.03 13.18
CA PHE A 85 -1.99 6.52 14.40
C PHE A 85 -1.17 5.29 14.04
N THR A 86 0.02 5.23 14.61
CA THR A 86 0.95 4.11 14.44
C THR A 86 1.20 3.50 15.80
N GLU A 87 0.84 2.23 15.95
CA GLU A 87 1.04 1.47 17.17
C GLU A 87 2.16 0.45 16.95
N PHE A 88 3.18 0.53 17.79
CA PHE A 88 4.31 -0.38 17.76
C PHE A 88 4.02 -1.49 18.77
N SER A 89 3.82 -2.70 18.27
CA SER A 89 3.63 -3.87 19.12
C SER A 89 5.00 -4.41 19.56
N PRO A 90 5.20 -4.80 20.84
CA PRO A 90 6.38 -5.54 21.27
C PRO A 90 6.55 -6.89 20.54
N MET A 91 5.50 -7.37 19.86
CA MET A 91 5.56 -8.52 18.96
C MET A 91 6.45 -8.27 17.74
N ALA A 92 6.53 -7.03 17.26
CA ALA A 92 7.29 -6.69 16.06
C ALA A 92 8.78 -6.53 16.31
N ASP A 93 9.15 -5.95 17.44
CA ASP A 93 10.53 -5.82 17.87
C ASP A 93 10.56 -5.77 19.41
N PRO A 94 11.41 -6.56 20.09
CA PRO A 94 11.61 -6.46 21.53
C PRO A 94 12.03 -5.07 22.01
N ALA A 95 12.57 -4.23 21.12
CA ALA A 95 12.90 -2.84 21.39
C ALA A 95 11.67 -1.93 21.60
N PHE A 96 10.48 -2.38 21.20
CA PHE A 96 9.26 -1.60 21.29
C PHE A 96 8.60 -1.79 22.65
N GLU A 97 8.59 -0.71 23.44
CA GLU A 97 7.88 -0.69 24.70
C GLU A 97 6.38 -0.44 24.48
N PRO A 98 5.49 -1.23 25.10
CA PRO A 98 4.06 -1.00 24.99
C PRO A 98 3.68 0.26 25.80
N GLY A 99 2.84 1.12 25.21
CA GLY A 99 2.33 2.32 25.87
C GLY A 99 2.74 3.60 25.16
N ARG A 100 3.69 4.36 25.73
CA ARG A 100 4.09 5.66 25.15
C ARG A 100 4.74 5.43 23.78
N PRO A 101 4.27 6.09 22.71
CA PRO A 101 4.91 5.95 21.40
C PRO A 101 6.35 6.47 21.47
N GLY A 102 7.30 5.62 21.10
CA GLY A 102 8.70 5.99 20.97
C GLY A 102 8.94 6.96 19.82
N GLU A 103 10.14 7.52 19.75
CA GLU A 103 10.51 8.51 18.73
C GLU A 103 10.31 8.00 17.30
N SER A 104 10.65 6.72 17.05
CA SER A 104 10.48 6.10 15.73
C SER A 104 9.01 5.94 15.33
N ALA A 105 8.10 5.70 16.27
CA ALA A 105 6.66 5.65 16.00
C ALA A 105 6.11 7.04 15.66
N ILE A 106 6.53 8.06 16.43
CA ILE A 106 6.14 9.44 16.18
C ILE A 106 6.67 9.92 14.81
N GLU A 107 7.91 9.59 14.47
CA GLU A 107 8.49 9.89 13.15
C GLU A 107 7.68 9.22 12.04
N LEU A 108 7.41 7.92 12.15
CA LEU A 108 6.64 7.16 11.17
C LEU A 108 5.27 7.79 10.92
N GLY A 109 4.49 8.01 11.97
CA GLY A 109 3.16 8.61 11.86
C GLY A 109 3.19 10.00 11.22
N ARG A 110 4.20 10.83 11.55
CA ARG A 110 4.35 12.16 10.96
C ARG A 110 4.76 12.13 9.49
N VAL A 111 5.65 11.22 9.10
CA VAL A 111 6.07 11.07 7.69
C VAL A 111 4.86 10.71 6.83
N ILE A 112 4.06 9.74 7.29
CA ILE A 112 2.87 9.27 6.57
C ILE A 112 1.77 10.34 6.57
N ASP A 113 1.48 10.99 7.71
CA ASP A 113 0.47 12.07 7.78
C ASP A 113 0.84 13.21 6.85
N ARG A 114 2.11 13.62 6.85
CA ARG A 114 2.60 14.66 5.94
C ARG A 114 2.43 14.25 4.48
N GLY A 115 2.83 13.03 4.12
CA GLY A 115 2.69 12.50 2.76
C GLY A 115 1.24 12.47 2.26
N LEU A 116 0.29 12.03 3.09
CA LEU A 116 -1.13 11.94 2.72
C LEU A 116 -1.85 13.29 2.76
N ARG A 117 -1.53 14.15 3.74
CA ARG A 117 -2.16 15.46 3.93
C ARG A 117 -1.65 16.51 2.95
N GLU A 118 -0.34 16.62 2.74
CA GLU A 118 0.25 17.61 1.81
C GLU A 118 -0.11 17.29 0.37
N SER A 119 -0.21 16.00 0.04
CA SER A 119 -0.63 15.58 -1.27
C SER A 119 -2.13 15.78 -1.51
N ARG A 120 -2.97 15.91 -0.47
CA ARG A 120 -4.44 15.90 -0.60
C ARG A 120 -4.95 14.63 -1.29
N ALA A 121 -4.37 13.48 -0.91
CA ALA A 121 -4.73 12.19 -1.49
C ALA A 121 -6.21 11.84 -1.30
N VAL A 122 -6.78 12.15 -0.13
CA VAL A 122 -8.18 11.93 0.22
C VAL A 122 -8.95 13.25 0.11
N ASP A 123 -10.11 13.22 -0.53
CA ASP A 123 -11.00 14.37 -0.64
C ASP A 123 -11.69 14.67 0.70
N MET A 124 -11.18 15.67 1.41
CA MET A 124 -11.69 16.08 2.72
C MET A 124 -13.01 16.86 2.60
N GLU A 125 -13.32 17.45 1.45
CA GLU A 125 -14.58 18.20 1.25
C GLU A 125 -15.74 17.21 1.09
N SER A 126 -15.52 16.07 0.42
CA SER A 126 -16.49 14.97 0.32
C SER A 126 -16.86 14.34 1.68
N LEU A 127 -16.05 14.58 2.72
CA LEU A 127 -16.27 14.10 4.08
C LEU A 127 -17.21 15.01 4.88
N CYS A 128 -17.53 16.21 4.41
CA CYS A 128 -18.48 17.08 5.09
C CYS A 128 -19.93 16.67 4.81
N VAL A 129 -20.73 16.51 5.88
CA VAL A 129 -22.17 16.21 5.77
C VAL A 129 -22.97 17.49 5.94
N VAL A 130 -22.76 18.19 7.05
CA VAL A 130 -23.37 19.49 7.36
C VAL A 130 -22.26 20.44 7.80
N ALA A 131 -22.02 21.47 7.01
CA ALA A 131 -20.99 22.48 7.24
C ALA A 131 -21.07 23.03 8.67
N GLY A 132 -19.94 22.99 9.40
CA GLY A 132 -19.84 23.52 10.76
C GLY A 132 -20.53 22.70 11.86
N LYS A 133 -21.27 21.63 11.53
CA LYS A 133 -22.01 20.81 12.52
C LYS A 133 -21.56 19.36 12.55
N TYR A 134 -21.49 18.70 11.40
CA TYR A 134 -21.15 17.28 11.30
C TYR A 134 -20.25 17.01 10.10
N VAL A 135 -19.07 16.46 10.38
CA VAL A 135 -18.12 16.00 9.37
C VAL A 135 -17.65 14.59 9.69
N TRP A 136 -17.26 13.84 8.67
CA TRP A 136 -16.62 12.55 8.88
C TRP A 136 -15.17 12.74 9.32
N SER A 137 -14.83 12.11 10.43
CA SER A 137 -13.47 11.95 10.93
C SER A 137 -12.99 10.54 10.60
N VAL A 138 -12.10 10.43 9.62
CA VAL A 138 -11.44 9.18 9.22
C VAL A 138 -10.18 9.00 10.05
N ARG A 139 -10.05 7.84 10.67
CA ARG A 139 -8.91 7.43 11.47
C ARG A 139 -8.26 6.21 10.83
N VAL A 140 -6.96 6.29 10.57
CA VAL A 140 -6.14 5.19 10.06
C VAL A 140 -5.23 4.71 11.19
N ASP A 141 -5.43 3.48 11.64
CA ASP A 141 -4.61 2.82 12.64
C ASP A 141 -3.67 1.83 11.94
N LEU A 142 -2.37 1.99 12.17
CA LEU A 142 -1.31 1.17 11.61
C LEU A 142 -0.67 0.38 12.74
N HIS A 143 -0.89 -0.93 12.76
CA HIS A 143 -0.29 -1.85 13.70
C HIS A 143 0.89 -2.57 13.04
N ILE A 144 2.07 -2.41 13.63
CA ILE A 144 3.27 -3.10 13.15
C ILE A 144 3.30 -4.48 13.80
N LEU A 145 3.33 -5.52 12.96
CA LEU A 145 3.33 -6.91 13.40
C LEU A 145 4.73 -7.52 13.41
N ASP A 146 5.55 -7.19 12.41
CA ASP A 146 6.93 -7.68 12.28
C ASP A 146 7.83 -6.58 11.68
N ASN A 147 9.03 -6.43 12.23
CA ASN A 147 9.99 -5.39 11.87
C ASN A 147 11.22 -5.97 11.14
N GLY A 148 11.09 -6.19 9.82
CA GLY A 148 12.18 -6.61 8.94
C GLY A 148 12.96 -5.45 8.29
N GLY A 149 12.75 -4.21 8.74
CA GLY A 149 13.31 -2.98 8.14
C GLY A 149 12.38 -2.30 7.13
N ASN A 150 12.60 -1.02 6.85
CA ASN A 150 11.79 -0.15 6.00
C ASN A 150 10.29 -0.11 6.37
N LEU A 151 10.02 0.17 7.64
CA LEU A 151 8.65 0.32 8.15
C LEU A 151 7.85 1.45 7.47
N ILE A 152 8.54 2.50 7.02
CA ILE A 152 7.90 3.69 6.43
C ILE A 152 7.17 3.33 5.13
N ASP A 153 7.84 2.63 4.23
CA ASP A 153 7.26 2.29 2.93
C ASP A 153 6.14 1.25 3.12
N ALA A 154 6.36 0.23 3.95
CA ALA A 154 5.36 -0.79 4.25
C ALA A 154 4.08 -0.21 4.88
N ALA A 155 4.25 0.69 5.86
CA ALA A 155 3.13 1.34 6.55
C ALA A 155 2.37 2.33 5.66
N ASN A 156 3.07 3.04 4.76
CA ASN A 156 2.39 3.90 3.78
C ASN A 156 1.55 3.06 2.79
N ILE A 157 2.12 1.96 2.27
CA ILE A 157 1.39 1.06 1.38
C ILE A 157 0.16 0.48 2.10
N ALA A 158 0.28 0.09 3.37
CA ALA A 158 -0.83 -0.38 4.18
C ALA A 158 -1.90 0.70 4.37
N ALA A 159 -1.52 1.94 4.70
CA ALA A 159 -2.47 3.05 4.85
C ALA A 159 -3.26 3.29 3.55
N LEU A 160 -2.58 3.32 2.41
CA LEU A 160 -3.20 3.55 1.10
C LEU A 160 -4.10 2.39 0.66
N ALA A 161 -3.66 1.16 0.87
CA ALA A 161 -4.43 -0.04 0.57
C ALA A 161 -5.71 -0.08 1.42
N ALA A 162 -5.61 0.21 2.72
CA ALA A 162 -6.75 0.27 3.62
C ALA A 162 -7.72 1.41 3.25
N LEU A 163 -7.22 2.62 2.97
CA LEU A 163 -8.05 3.75 2.54
C LEU A 163 -8.81 3.45 1.24
N SER A 164 -8.19 2.72 0.31
CA SER A 164 -8.79 2.37 -0.99
C SER A 164 -9.92 1.34 -0.88
N THR A 165 -9.82 0.41 0.07
CA THR A 165 -10.86 -0.60 0.30
C THR A 165 -11.93 -0.16 1.29
N PHE A 166 -11.64 0.85 2.12
CA PHE A 166 -12.59 1.36 3.10
C PHE A 166 -13.87 1.89 2.44
N ARG A 167 -15.00 1.62 3.10
CA ARG A 167 -16.33 2.08 2.72
C ARG A 167 -16.99 2.68 3.95
N ARG A 168 -17.42 3.93 3.87
CA ARG A 168 -18.13 4.59 4.97
C ARG A 168 -19.63 4.29 4.90
N PRO A 169 -20.34 4.22 6.05
CA PRO A 169 -21.79 4.11 6.03
C PRO A 169 -22.44 5.35 5.41
N GLU A 170 -23.57 5.16 4.74
CA GLU A 170 -24.31 6.26 4.13
C GLU A 170 -25.07 7.05 5.20
N CYS A 171 -25.04 8.38 5.09
CA CYS A 171 -25.80 9.28 5.96
C CYS A 171 -26.85 10.04 5.14
N THR A 172 -28.09 10.05 5.63
CA THR A 172 -29.12 10.96 5.10
C THR A 172 -29.28 12.15 6.02
N VAL A 173 -29.37 13.33 5.40
CA VAL A 173 -29.71 14.57 6.09
C VAL A 173 -31.22 14.75 6.00
N GLY A 174 -31.87 14.90 7.15
CA GLY A 174 -33.32 15.08 7.28
C GLY A 174 -33.69 16.15 8.32
N GLY A 175 -35.00 16.33 8.51
CA GLY A 175 -35.59 17.36 9.37
C GLY A 175 -35.97 18.64 8.62
N GLU A 176 -36.93 19.40 9.16
CA GLU A 176 -37.41 20.67 8.57
C GLU A 176 -36.28 21.70 8.38
N ASP A 177 -35.23 21.63 9.20
CA ASP A 177 -34.06 22.52 9.16
C ASP A 177 -32.85 21.95 8.39
N GLY A 178 -32.95 20.73 7.82
CA GLY A 178 -31.83 20.08 7.12
C GLY A 178 -30.60 19.78 8.02
N GLN A 179 -30.84 19.61 9.31
CA GLN A 179 -29.80 19.58 10.35
C GLN A 179 -29.71 18.28 11.15
N GLN A 180 -30.63 17.35 10.93
CA GLN A 180 -30.63 16.03 11.57
C GLN A 180 -29.94 15.03 10.63
N VAL A 181 -28.97 14.30 11.15
CA VAL A 181 -28.22 13.30 10.36
C VAL A 181 -28.57 11.92 10.88
N THR A 182 -29.09 11.06 10.01
CA THR A 182 -29.32 9.65 10.29
C THR A 182 -28.29 8.82 9.53
N VAL A 183 -27.50 8.03 10.26
CA VAL A 183 -26.52 7.10 9.69
C VAL A 183 -27.23 5.78 9.46
N HIS A 184 -27.17 5.26 8.24
CA HIS A 184 -27.73 3.97 7.88
C HIS A 184 -26.68 2.89 8.07
N ASP A 185 -27.08 1.77 8.66
CA ASP A 185 -26.24 0.59 8.74
C ASP A 185 -26.01 -0.02 7.35
N ALA A 186 -24.89 -0.73 7.21
CA ALA A 186 -24.47 -1.35 5.95
C ALA A 186 -25.45 -2.42 5.41
N GLU A 187 -26.40 -2.88 6.22
CA GLU A 187 -27.47 -3.80 5.82
C GLU A 187 -28.64 -3.08 5.14
N VAL A 188 -28.89 -1.83 5.52
CA VAL A 188 -30.00 -1.02 5.01
C VAL A 188 -29.59 -0.29 3.74
N ARG A 189 -28.37 0.24 3.71
CA ARG A 189 -27.81 0.93 2.54
C ARG A 189 -26.39 0.48 2.25
N ASP A 190 -26.06 0.44 0.96
CA ASP A 190 -24.72 0.09 0.53
C ASP A 190 -23.71 1.17 0.97
N PRO A 191 -22.58 0.78 1.61
CA PRO A 191 -21.61 1.74 2.09
C PRO A 191 -20.82 2.36 0.93
N ILE A 192 -20.50 3.65 1.07
CA ILE A 192 -19.95 4.50 0.01
C ILE A 192 -18.41 4.50 0.08
N PRO A 193 -17.70 4.33 -1.05
CA PRO A 193 -16.24 4.49 -1.09
C PRO A 193 -15.78 5.90 -0.76
N LEU A 194 -14.56 6.00 -0.24
CA LEU A 194 -13.86 7.27 -0.16
C LEU A 194 -13.37 7.71 -1.54
N THR A 195 -13.47 9.00 -1.82
CA THR A 195 -12.89 9.61 -3.01
C THR A 195 -11.40 9.84 -2.78
N ILE A 196 -10.57 9.08 -3.49
CA ILE A 196 -9.11 9.20 -3.47
C ILE A 196 -8.66 9.78 -4.81
N HIS A 197 -8.04 10.96 -4.80
CA HIS A 197 -7.57 11.60 -6.03
C HIS A 197 -6.35 10.90 -6.60
N HIS A 198 -5.42 10.50 -5.73
CA HIS A 198 -4.17 9.89 -6.15
C HIS A 198 -3.47 9.16 -4.99
N LEU A 199 -2.48 8.33 -5.31
CA LEU A 199 -1.81 7.44 -4.35
C LEU A 199 -0.34 7.86 -4.12
N PRO A 200 -0.03 8.62 -3.05
CA PRO A 200 1.33 9.05 -2.73
C PRO A 200 2.17 7.92 -2.09
N ILE A 201 3.06 7.30 -2.84
CA ILE A 201 3.92 6.20 -2.37
C ILE A 201 5.20 6.75 -1.74
N ALA A 202 5.58 6.22 -0.58
CA ALA A 202 6.85 6.51 0.08
C ALA A 202 7.89 5.51 -0.41
N VAL A 203 9.06 6.04 -0.78
CA VAL A 203 10.24 5.26 -1.16
C VAL A 203 11.40 5.72 -0.28
N THR A 204 11.95 4.79 0.48
CA THR A 204 13.04 5.03 1.41
C THR A 204 14.38 4.58 0.83
N PHE A 205 15.35 5.49 0.87
CA PHE A 205 16.74 5.31 0.48
C PHE A 205 17.61 5.34 1.73
N ALA A 206 18.51 4.37 1.89
CA ALA A 206 19.55 4.35 2.91
C ALA A 206 20.88 4.77 2.30
N TYR A 207 21.65 5.54 3.07
CA TYR A 207 22.98 6.03 2.72
C TYR A 207 24.04 5.32 3.57
N PHE A 208 25.12 4.93 2.90
CA PHE A 208 26.28 4.29 3.52
C PHE A 208 27.59 4.96 3.05
N GLY A 209 28.61 4.93 3.91
CA GLY A 209 29.97 5.32 3.58
C GLY A 209 30.13 6.78 3.15
N GLU A 210 29.65 7.72 3.96
CA GLU A 210 29.62 9.18 3.70
C GLU A 210 28.70 9.60 2.55
N GLY A 211 27.61 8.84 2.34
CA GLY A 211 26.62 9.12 1.30
C GLY A 211 27.03 8.73 -0.12
N ASN A 212 28.10 7.93 -0.26
CA ASN A 212 28.58 7.43 -1.56
C ASN A 212 27.74 6.28 -2.09
N ILE A 213 27.22 5.43 -1.21
CA ILE A 213 26.44 4.25 -1.58
C ILE A 213 24.98 4.49 -1.20
N VAL A 214 24.08 4.21 -2.13
CA VAL A 214 22.64 4.39 -1.96
C VAL A 214 21.94 3.05 -2.19
N VAL A 215 21.12 2.65 -1.23
CA VAL A 215 20.31 1.43 -1.32
C VAL A 215 18.84 1.78 -1.14
N VAL A 216 17.96 1.15 -1.90
CA VAL A 216 16.50 1.23 -1.74
C VAL A 216 16.03 0.08 -0.88
N ASP A 217 15.04 0.37 -0.02
CA ASP A 217 14.39 -0.64 0.83
C ASP A 217 15.40 -1.40 1.71
N PRO A 218 16.01 -0.72 2.70
CA PRO A 218 16.97 -1.33 3.60
C PRO A 218 16.31 -2.40 4.48
N THR A 219 17.04 -3.49 4.70
CA THR A 219 16.70 -4.52 5.68
C THR A 219 17.00 -4.06 7.10
N TYR A 220 16.48 -4.74 8.11
CA TYR A 220 16.74 -4.42 9.53
C TYR A 220 18.24 -4.29 9.86
N LYS A 221 19.07 -5.16 9.28
CA LYS A 221 20.54 -5.13 9.47
C LYS A 221 21.19 -3.92 8.79
N GLU A 222 20.75 -3.60 7.57
CA GLU A 222 21.22 -2.43 6.82
C GLU A 222 20.81 -1.12 7.52
N GLU A 223 19.60 -1.04 8.08
CA GLU A 223 19.14 0.12 8.87
C GLU A 223 19.96 0.33 10.15
N ALA A 224 20.50 -0.73 10.75
CA ALA A 224 21.35 -0.60 11.93
C ALA A 224 22.74 -0.03 11.61
N VAL A 225 23.19 -0.15 10.35
CA VAL A 225 24.52 0.27 9.88
C VAL A 225 24.48 1.60 9.09
N MET A 226 23.30 2.02 8.62
CA MET A 226 23.17 3.23 7.79
C MET A 226 23.64 4.50 8.51
N GLY A 227 24.33 5.39 7.78
CA GLY A 227 24.71 6.72 8.27
C GLY A 227 23.58 7.75 8.18
N GLY A 228 22.63 7.51 7.27
CA GLY A 228 21.42 8.29 7.13
C GLY A 228 20.42 7.63 6.20
N ARG A 229 19.21 8.21 6.16
CA ARG A 229 18.17 7.79 5.22
C ARG A 229 17.43 8.99 4.65
N MET A 230 16.80 8.78 3.50
CA MET A 230 15.88 9.72 2.89
C MET A 230 14.63 9.00 2.43
N THR A 231 13.48 9.46 2.88
CA THR A 231 12.18 9.02 2.38
C THR A 231 11.64 10.09 1.44
N ALA A 232 11.31 9.70 0.22
CA ALA A 232 10.61 10.54 -0.74
C ALA A 232 9.20 10.00 -0.96
N THR A 233 8.20 10.84 -0.78
CA THR A 233 6.81 10.52 -1.09
C THR A 233 6.48 11.07 -2.47
N VAL A 234 6.19 10.19 -3.41
CA VAL A 234 5.94 10.52 -4.82
C VAL A 234 4.56 10.03 -5.22
N ASN A 235 3.85 10.87 -5.96
CA ASN A 235 2.54 10.57 -6.47
C ASN A 235 2.58 9.71 -7.74
N SER A 236 1.45 9.10 -8.12
CA SER A 236 1.30 8.36 -9.38
C SER A 236 1.57 9.20 -10.64
N ASN A 237 1.47 10.53 -10.54
CA ASN A 237 1.79 11.46 -11.62
C ASN A 237 3.28 11.81 -11.72
N GLY A 238 4.12 11.29 -10.81
CA GLY A 238 5.53 11.63 -10.70
C GLY A 238 5.83 12.90 -9.89
N ASP A 239 4.81 13.55 -9.34
CA ASP A 239 4.97 14.72 -8.48
C ASP A 239 5.47 14.34 -7.10
N VAL A 240 6.45 15.09 -6.59
CA VAL A 240 6.99 14.88 -5.24
C VAL A 240 6.09 15.59 -4.23
N CYS A 241 5.52 14.84 -3.30
CA CYS A 241 4.65 15.38 -2.24
C CYS A 241 5.48 15.85 -1.04
N ALA A 242 6.38 14.99 -0.55
CA ALA A 242 7.19 15.28 0.63
C ALA A 242 8.55 14.60 0.54
N ILE A 243 9.57 15.22 1.15
CA ILE A 243 10.89 14.63 1.33
C ILE A 243 11.24 14.72 2.82
N GLN A 244 11.71 13.62 3.39
CA GLN A 244 12.29 13.56 4.73
C GLN A 244 13.72 13.04 4.61
N LYS A 245 14.71 13.82 5.00
CA LYS A 245 16.06 13.30 5.23
C LYS A 245 16.28 13.17 6.73
N ALA A 246 16.36 11.93 7.20
CA ALA A 246 16.66 11.61 8.60
C ALA A 246 18.13 11.16 8.73
N GLY A 247 18.76 11.48 9.86
CA GLY A 247 20.18 11.20 10.10
C GLY A 247 21.10 12.38 9.81
N GLY A 248 22.37 12.24 10.22
CA GLY A 248 23.36 13.33 10.24
C GLY A 248 24.31 13.39 9.06
N GLU A 249 24.32 12.37 8.20
CA GLU A 249 25.29 12.26 7.11
C GLU A 249 25.03 13.28 5.99
N GLY A 250 26.08 13.90 5.45
CA GLY A 250 25.97 14.83 4.33
C GLY A 250 25.67 14.09 3.02
N VAL A 251 24.73 14.58 2.23
CA VAL A 251 24.41 13.99 0.91
C VAL A 251 24.46 15.08 -0.15
N MET A 252 25.14 14.78 -1.27
CA MET A 252 25.24 15.68 -2.41
C MET A 252 23.88 15.85 -3.10
N SER A 253 23.58 17.07 -3.56
CA SER A 253 22.29 17.37 -4.22
C SER A 253 22.09 16.54 -5.51
N SER A 254 23.16 16.21 -6.22
CA SER A 254 23.10 15.35 -7.41
C SER A 254 22.55 13.95 -7.10
N VAL A 255 22.98 13.37 -5.97
CA VAL A 255 22.53 12.05 -5.50
C VAL A 255 21.05 12.10 -5.14
N ILE A 256 20.62 13.16 -4.43
CA ILE A 256 19.19 13.36 -4.10
C ILE A 256 18.33 13.38 -5.38
N MET A 257 18.76 14.11 -6.41
CA MET A 257 18.04 14.18 -7.69
C MET A 257 18.03 12.84 -8.43
N GLN A 258 19.05 12.01 -8.27
CA GLN A 258 19.06 10.64 -8.80
C GLN A 258 18.05 9.76 -8.04
N CYS A 259 18.05 9.82 -6.71
CA CYS A 259 17.09 9.09 -5.87
C CYS A 259 15.65 9.46 -6.22
N LEU A 260 15.34 10.74 -6.43
CA LEU A 260 13.98 11.16 -6.82
C LEU A 260 13.52 10.59 -8.17
N ARG A 261 14.43 10.49 -9.15
CA ARG A 261 14.13 9.84 -10.44
C ARG A 261 13.90 8.34 -10.30
N ILE A 262 14.63 7.68 -9.40
CA ILE A 262 14.41 6.25 -9.11
C ILE A 262 13.09 6.08 -8.34
N ALA A 263 12.79 6.98 -7.41
CA ALA A 263 11.57 6.96 -6.61
C ALA A 263 10.32 7.05 -7.49
N SER A 264 10.31 7.89 -8.53
CA SER A 264 9.14 8.01 -9.42
C SER A 264 8.86 6.72 -10.18
N VAL A 265 9.89 6.04 -10.68
CA VAL A 265 9.75 4.74 -11.36
C VAL A 265 9.22 3.69 -10.39
N LYS A 266 9.82 3.57 -9.21
CA LYS A 266 9.41 2.57 -8.22
C LYS A 266 8.03 2.85 -7.62
N ALA A 267 7.67 4.12 -7.43
CA ALA A 267 6.34 4.52 -6.98
C ALA A 267 5.26 4.10 -7.98
N ALA A 268 5.53 4.23 -9.29
CA ALA A 268 4.61 3.77 -10.34
C ALA A 268 4.41 2.24 -10.28
N ASP A 269 5.48 1.47 -10.12
CA ASP A 269 5.42 0.01 -9.97
C ASP A 269 4.58 -0.39 -8.75
N VAL A 270 4.83 0.21 -7.58
CA VAL A 270 4.07 -0.07 -6.36
C VAL A 270 2.60 0.34 -6.50
N THR A 271 2.33 1.49 -7.12
CA THR A 271 0.96 1.95 -7.37
C THR A 271 0.18 0.94 -8.22
N SER A 272 0.81 0.39 -9.27
CA SER A 272 0.19 -0.63 -10.11
C SER A 272 -0.19 -1.87 -9.31
N LYS A 273 0.70 -2.35 -8.43
CA LYS A 273 0.47 -3.51 -7.55
C LYS A 273 -0.69 -3.27 -6.58
N ILE A 274 -0.78 -2.08 -5.98
CA ILE A 274 -1.88 -1.70 -5.10
C ILE A 274 -3.20 -1.73 -5.87
N ARG A 275 -3.27 -1.11 -7.06
CA ARG A 275 -4.49 -1.10 -7.88
C ARG A 275 -4.94 -2.51 -8.25
N THR A 276 -4.03 -3.35 -8.73
CA THR A 276 -4.34 -4.75 -9.06
C THR A 276 -4.85 -5.53 -7.84
N ALA A 277 -4.25 -5.33 -6.67
CA ALA A 277 -4.70 -5.98 -5.44
C ALA A 277 -6.11 -5.51 -5.03
N VAL A 278 -6.38 -4.21 -5.08
CA VAL A 278 -7.69 -3.63 -4.75
C VAL A 278 -8.77 -4.10 -5.73
N GLU A 279 -8.47 -4.17 -7.02
CA GLU A 279 -9.39 -4.69 -8.04
C GLU A 279 -9.71 -6.17 -7.80
N LYS A 280 -8.69 -6.99 -7.51
CA LYS A 280 -8.88 -8.40 -7.17
C LYS A 280 -9.79 -8.54 -5.94
N TYR A 281 -9.56 -7.76 -4.88
CA TYR A 281 -10.42 -7.75 -3.71
C TYR A 281 -11.86 -7.34 -4.03
N ALA A 282 -12.04 -6.29 -4.81
CA ALA A 282 -13.36 -5.80 -5.21
C ALA A 282 -14.15 -6.86 -6.01
N THR A 283 -13.49 -7.56 -6.94
CA THR A 283 -14.11 -8.64 -7.72
C THR A 283 -14.50 -9.84 -6.85
N GLU A 284 -13.61 -10.29 -5.94
CA GLU A 284 -13.92 -11.37 -5.00
C GLU A 284 -15.10 -11.03 -4.09
N LYS A 285 -15.19 -9.77 -3.64
CA LYS A 285 -16.31 -9.29 -2.83
C LYS A 285 -17.61 -9.23 -3.62
N ALA A 286 -17.57 -8.77 -4.87
CA ALA A 286 -18.73 -8.78 -5.75
C ALA A 286 -19.26 -10.21 -5.98
N LEU A 287 -18.38 -11.17 -6.23
CA LEU A 287 -18.73 -12.59 -6.36
C LEU A 287 -19.36 -13.16 -5.08
N LYS A 288 -18.85 -12.78 -3.90
CA LYS A 288 -19.44 -13.18 -2.61
C LYS A 288 -20.84 -12.59 -2.40
N LYS A 289 -21.11 -11.35 -2.85
CA LYS A 289 -22.46 -10.77 -2.82
C LYS A 289 -23.42 -11.53 -3.74
N VAL A 290 -23.00 -11.87 -4.97
CA VAL A 290 -23.82 -12.63 -5.93
C VAL A 290 -24.18 -14.02 -5.40
N LYS A 291 -23.26 -14.71 -4.72
CA LYS A 291 -23.53 -16.04 -4.12
C LYS A 291 -24.51 -16.00 -2.94
N ARG A 292 -24.70 -14.84 -2.28
CA ARG A 292 -25.62 -14.69 -1.13
C ARG A 292 -27.05 -14.32 -1.53
N LEU A 293 -27.27 -13.84 -2.75
CA LEU A 293 -28.61 -13.69 -3.31
C LEU A 293 -29.11 -15.09 -3.72
N PRO A 294 -30.24 -15.58 -3.19
CA PRO A 294 -30.77 -16.86 -3.62
C PRO A 294 -31.10 -16.76 -5.12
N ALA A 295 -30.73 -17.81 -5.86
CA ALA A 295 -31.16 -18.02 -7.24
C ALA A 295 -32.66 -18.35 -7.31
N SER A 296 -33.51 -17.52 -6.71
CA SER A 296 -34.97 -17.64 -6.75
C SER A 296 -35.57 -16.32 -7.24
N MET A 297 -35.88 -16.33 -8.54
CA MET A 297 -36.89 -15.56 -9.27
C MET A 297 -36.38 -15.11 -10.64
N SER A 298 -35.85 -16.05 -11.44
CA SER A 298 -36.09 -16.00 -12.87
C SER A 298 -37.51 -16.53 -13.13
N GLN A 299 -38.52 -15.70 -12.91
CA GLN A 299 -39.77 -15.90 -13.63
C GLN A 299 -39.42 -15.72 -15.10
N LYS A 300 -39.34 -16.84 -15.84
CA LYS A 300 -39.39 -16.80 -17.29
C LYS A 300 -40.77 -16.26 -17.67
N THR A 301 -40.89 -14.95 -17.79
CA THR A 301 -41.96 -14.36 -18.59
C THR A 301 -41.64 -14.72 -20.03
N ASN A 302 -42.28 -15.78 -20.53
CA ASN A 302 -42.39 -16.02 -21.96
C ASN A 302 -43.15 -14.82 -22.54
N VAL A 303 -42.41 -13.87 -23.12
CA VAL A 303 -43.01 -12.91 -24.05
C VAL A 303 -43.21 -13.70 -25.34
N SER A 304 -44.45 -14.11 -25.60
CA SER A 304 -44.84 -14.61 -26.92
C SER A 304 -44.79 -13.46 -27.91
N ASP A 305 -44.06 -13.65 -29.00
CA ASP A 305 -43.99 -12.75 -30.15
C ASP A 305 -45.40 -12.36 -30.61
N VAL A 306 -45.69 -11.05 -30.58
CA VAL A 306 -46.88 -10.49 -31.23
C VAL A 306 -46.56 -10.36 -32.72
N THR A 307 -46.84 -11.42 -33.49
CA THR A 307 -46.91 -11.33 -34.94
C THR A 307 -48.22 -10.66 -35.36
N MET A 308 -48.07 -9.57 -36.13
CA MET A 308 -49.16 -8.81 -36.75
C MET A 308 -50.04 -9.72 -37.62
N VAL A 309 -51.36 -9.58 -37.48
CA VAL A 309 -52.39 -10.25 -38.28
C VAL A 309 -52.51 -9.55 -39.64
N ASP A 310 -52.28 -10.29 -40.72
CA ASP A 310 -52.75 -9.96 -42.06
C ASP A 310 -54.16 -10.56 -42.27
N LYS A 311 -55.02 -9.82 -42.98
CA LYS A 311 -56.42 -10.14 -43.22
C LYS A 311 -56.56 -11.12 -44.39
N GLY A 312 -57.38 -12.16 -44.22
CA GLY A 312 -57.87 -12.97 -45.33
C GLY A 312 -58.99 -13.92 -44.88
N ASP A 313 -60.16 -13.76 -45.47
CA ASP A 313 -61.39 -14.54 -45.26
C ASP A 313 -61.27 -16.02 -45.67
N ASP A 314 -61.93 -16.95 -44.95
CA ASP A 314 -63.07 -17.75 -45.46
C ASP A 314 -63.51 -18.90 -44.52
N LYS A 315 -64.83 -18.96 -44.29
CA LYS A 315 -65.77 -20.12 -44.16
C LYS A 315 -65.50 -21.37 -43.28
N LEU A 316 -66.43 -21.53 -42.33
CA LEU A 316 -67.32 -22.68 -42.04
C LEU A 316 -66.79 -24.02 -41.46
N GLY A 317 -67.44 -24.48 -40.37
CA GLY A 317 -67.53 -25.90 -39.92
C GLY A 317 -67.02 -26.12 -38.49
N SER A 318 -67.86 -26.06 -37.45
CA SER A 318 -68.67 -27.15 -36.85
C SER A 318 -67.90 -28.13 -35.95
N GLN A 319 -68.29 -28.13 -34.65
CA GLN A 319 -68.34 -29.28 -33.71
C GLN A 319 -66.97 -29.89 -33.30
N SER A 320 -66.72 -30.41 -32.10
CA SER A 320 -67.51 -30.73 -30.91
C SER A 320 -66.54 -31.03 -29.75
N VAL A 321 -67.09 -30.93 -28.54
CA VAL A 321 -66.58 -31.41 -27.24
C VAL A 321 -66.11 -32.87 -27.32
N GLU A 322 -65.04 -33.23 -26.60
CA GLU A 322 -65.00 -34.44 -25.76
C GLU A 322 -63.81 -34.43 -24.79
N THR A 323 -64.16 -34.60 -23.52
CA THR A 323 -63.34 -34.79 -22.33
C THR A 323 -63.13 -36.28 -22.04
N LEU A 324 -62.26 -36.55 -21.04
CA LEU A 324 -62.07 -37.80 -20.26
C LEU A 324 -60.94 -38.70 -20.79
N SER A 325 -60.16 -39.41 -19.99
CA SER A 325 -59.88 -39.46 -18.55
C SER A 325 -58.76 -40.50 -18.35
N ASP A 326 -58.38 -40.73 -17.10
CA ASP A 326 -57.68 -41.90 -16.54
C ASP A 326 -56.16 -41.73 -16.35
N VAL A 327 -55.62 -41.52 -15.14
CA VAL A 327 -55.68 -42.23 -13.83
C VAL A 327 -54.69 -43.40 -13.75
N GLN A 328 -54.02 -43.46 -12.58
CA GLN A 328 -53.22 -44.54 -11.97
C GLN A 328 -51.72 -44.66 -12.34
N GLN A 329 -50.78 -44.87 -11.42
CA GLN A 329 -50.77 -44.87 -9.95
C GLN A 329 -49.31 -44.93 -9.44
N ILE A 330 -49.04 -44.08 -8.44
CA ILE A 330 -48.15 -44.17 -7.25
C ILE A 330 -47.25 -45.42 -7.05
N SER A 331 -45.98 -45.17 -6.70
CA SER A 331 -45.17 -45.72 -5.57
C SER A 331 -43.68 -45.74 -5.98
N LYS A 332 -42.65 -45.51 -5.15
CA LYS A 332 -42.41 -45.50 -3.70
C LYS A 332 -40.99 -44.90 -3.51
N ASP A 333 -40.76 -44.06 -2.50
CA ASP A 333 -39.44 -43.92 -1.85
C ASP A 333 -39.26 -45.07 -0.83
N PRO A 334 -38.03 -45.38 -0.33
CA PRO A 334 -37.49 -44.63 0.79
C PRO A 334 -35.95 -44.45 0.82
N SER A 335 -35.58 -43.56 1.73
CA SER A 335 -34.29 -43.11 2.26
C SER A 335 -33.43 -44.16 2.99
N VAL A 336 -32.14 -43.81 3.20
CA VAL A 336 -31.32 -43.86 4.46
C VAL A 336 -29.83 -44.05 4.10
N VAL A 337 -28.93 -43.06 4.26
CA VAL A 337 -28.00 -42.71 5.37
C VAL A 337 -26.99 -43.81 5.82
N ILE A 338 -25.70 -43.42 5.93
CA ILE A 338 -24.67 -43.74 6.98
C ILE A 338 -23.30 -44.32 6.51
N GLU A 339 -22.28 -43.46 6.69
CA GLU A 339 -20.93 -43.61 7.29
C GLU A 339 -19.66 -44.18 6.60
N ALA A 340 -18.57 -43.56 7.12
CA ALA A 340 -17.14 -43.64 6.92
C ALA A 340 -16.47 -44.98 7.28
N ASN A 341 -15.22 -45.16 6.79
CA ASN A 341 -14.06 -45.41 7.66
C ASN A 341 -12.72 -45.36 6.89
N ASP A 342 -11.69 -45.04 7.68
CA ASP A 342 -10.27 -44.83 7.40
C ASP A 342 -9.47 -46.09 6.96
N HIS A 343 -8.30 -45.89 6.33
CA HIS A 343 -7.03 -46.52 6.75
C HIS A 343 -5.78 -45.97 6.03
N GLU A 344 -4.65 -46.12 6.73
CA GLU A 344 -3.31 -45.52 6.64
C GLU A 344 -2.32 -46.14 5.62
N ASP A 345 -1.15 -45.49 5.57
CA ASP A 345 0.23 -45.99 5.34
C ASP A 345 0.79 -46.20 3.92
N ALA A 346 1.81 -45.40 3.57
CA ALA A 346 3.24 -45.78 3.61
C ALA A 346 4.15 -44.87 2.74
N LYS A 347 5.25 -44.38 3.33
CA LYS A 347 6.46 -43.87 2.63
C LYS A 347 7.33 -45.03 2.15
N PRO A 348 8.29 -44.78 1.23
CA PRO A 348 9.68 -44.93 1.66
C PRO A 348 10.67 -43.86 1.13
N MET A 349 11.88 -43.95 1.69
CA MET A 349 13.05 -43.07 1.60
C MET A 349 14.10 -43.55 0.56
N LEU A 350 14.94 -42.59 0.14
CA LEU A 350 16.36 -42.64 -0.31
C LEU A 350 16.74 -43.38 -1.61
N THR A 351 17.48 -42.66 -2.48
CA THR A 351 18.84 -43.06 -2.92
C THR A 351 19.56 -41.87 -3.57
N GLU A 352 20.77 -41.60 -3.06
CA GLU A 352 21.79 -40.77 -3.68
C GLU A 352 22.39 -41.50 -4.89
N SER A 353 22.78 -40.78 -5.94
CA SER A 353 23.89 -41.20 -6.79
C SER A 353 24.62 -39.97 -7.35
N SER A 354 25.84 -39.82 -6.87
CA SER A 354 26.90 -38.99 -7.41
C SER A 354 27.46 -39.63 -8.68
N THR A 355 27.72 -38.82 -9.70
CA THR A 355 28.71 -39.14 -10.74
C THR A 355 29.54 -37.89 -11.03
N GLU A 356 30.80 -37.96 -10.60
CA GLU A 356 31.88 -37.12 -11.08
C GLU A 356 32.23 -37.53 -12.52
N VAL A 357 32.41 -36.56 -13.43
CA VAL A 357 33.32 -36.71 -14.56
C VAL A 357 34.20 -35.45 -14.65
N LYS A 358 35.49 -35.75 -14.75
CA LYS A 358 36.67 -34.90 -14.69
C LYS A 358 37.01 -34.33 -16.07
N THR A 359 37.70 -33.17 -16.06
CA THR A 359 38.65 -32.65 -17.08
C THR A 359 38.07 -32.25 -18.45
N THR A 360 38.41 -31.12 -19.07
CA THR A 360 39.77 -30.62 -19.37
C THR A 360 39.85 -29.10 -19.50
N SER A 361 40.97 -28.58 -19.03
CA SER A 361 41.60 -27.28 -19.30
C SER A 361 41.96 -27.03 -20.78
N SER A 362 41.91 -25.77 -21.22
CA SER A 362 42.93 -25.20 -22.11
C SER A 362 43.00 -23.67 -22.01
N SER A 363 44.19 -23.22 -21.66
CA SER A 363 44.76 -21.88 -21.62
C SER A 363 45.09 -21.29 -23.00
N GLY A 364 45.24 -19.95 -23.05
CA GLY A 364 45.98 -19.20 -24.09
C GLY A 364 45.41 -17.78 -24.24
N ALA A 365 45.94 -16.70 -23.65
CA ALA A 365 47.26 -16.04 -23.73
C ALA A 365 47.35 -14.91 -24.77
N ALA A 366 47.44 -13.67 -24.24
CA ALA A 366 48.41 -12.61 -24.53
C ALA A 366 48.27 -11.63 -25.73
N VAL A 367 48.96 -10.49 -25.53
CA VAL A 367 49.44 -9.39 -26.44
C VAL A 367 48.64 -8.07 -26.28
N GLU A 368 49.07 -7.11 -25.43
CA GLU A 368 50.04 -5.98 -25.65
C GLU A 368 49.45 -4.84 -26.50
N SER A 369 49.78 -3.55 -26.40
CA SER A 369 50.29 -2.57 -25.42
C SER A 369 50.34 -1.20 -26.18
N ASP A 370 50.67 -0.12 -25.48
CA ASP A 370 51.09 1.22 -25.97
C ASP A 370 49.99 2.21 -26.43
N GLU A 371 50.07 3.53 -26.17
CA GLU A 371 51.10 4.37 -25.54
C GLU A 371 50.48 5.70 -25.04
N ALA A 372 51.23 6.38 -24.17
CA ALA A 372 50.90 7.64 -23.52
C ALA A 372 51.00 8.88 -24.44
N GLN A 373 50.29 9.95 -24.08
CA GLN A 373 50.77 11.32 -24.27
C GLN A 373 50.27 12.25 -23.17
N GLU A 374 51.20 12.62 -22.30
CA GLU A 374 51.11 13.69 -21.32
C GLU A 374 51.33 15.05 -22.02
N ILE A 375 50.81 16.15 -21.45
CA ILE A 375 51.45 17.47 -21.28
C ILE A 375 50.42 18.63 -21.15
N ARG A 376 50.61 19.43 -20.10
CA ARG A 376 50.17 20.83 -19.81
C ARG A 376 48.82 21.09 -19.11
N SER A 377 48.92 21.30 -17.80
CA SER A 377 48.31 22.46 -17.09
C SER A 377 49.46 23.45 -16.74
N PRO A 378 49.27 24.65 -16.13
CA PRO A 378 48.06 25.25 -15.54
C PRO A 378 47.87 26.76 -15.85
N LYS A 379 46.64 27.29 -15.78
CA LYS A 379 46.41 28.73 -15.47
C LYS A 379 45.16 28.96 -14.62
N SER A 380 45.42 29.56 -13.47
CA SER A 380 44.49 30.16 -12.52
C SER A 380 43.57 31.18 -13.18
N LEU A 381 42.27 31.08 -12.92
CA LEU A 381 41.28 32.15 -13.08
C LEU A 381 40.58 32.34 -11.73
N LYS A 382 41.31 32.94 -10.79
CA LYS A 382 40.70 33.88 -9.83
C LYS A 382 40.37 35.15 -10.64
N ASP A 383 39.24 35.78 -10.33
CA ASP A 383 38.65 36.97 -10.98
C ASP A 383 37.55 36.71 -12.02
N ALA A 384 36.47 36.08 -11.58
CA ALA A 384 35.15 36.39 -12.11
C ALA A 384 34.14 36.44 -10.96
N ILE A 385 33.30 37.48 -10.96
CA ILE A 385 32.14 37.74 -10.08
C ILE A 385 32.44 38.67 -8.88
N LYS A 386 32.35 39.98 -9.16
CA LYS A 386 31.99 41.03 -8.18
C LYS A 386 30.50 40.93 -7.84
N PRO A 387 30.08 41.05 -6.57
CA PRO A 387 28.66 41.14 -6.21
C PRO A 387 28.15 42.60 -6.21
N LYS A 388 27.04 42.84 -6.91
CA LYS A 388 26.20 44.06 -6.78
C LYS A 388 24.93 43.70 -6.00
N HIS A 389 24.80 44.18 -4.76
CA HIS A 389 23.67 44.98 -4.27
C HIS A 389 23.71 45.13 -2.74
N LYS A 390 23.93 46.39 -2.29
CA LYS A 390 23.75 46.87 -0.93
C LYS A 390 22.27 46.82 -0.53
N ARG A 391 21.94 46.20 0.60
CA ARG A 391 20.66 46.36 1.30
C ARG A 391 20.86 47.24 2.53
N LYS A 392 20.18 48.39 2.56
CA LYS A 392 20.20 49.43 3.61
C LYS A 392 19.75 48.85 4.97
N LYS A 393 20.58 48.99 6.00
CA LYS A 393 20.16 48.93 7.42
C LYS A 393 19.58 50.30 7.81
N ARG A 394 18.30 50.33 8.19
CA ARG A 394 17.69 51.44 8.94
C ARG A 394 17.94 51.19 10.43
N LYS A 395 18.71 52.08 11.04
CA LYS A 395 18.79 52.28 12.49
C LYS A 395 17.87 53.47 12.76
N ASP A 396 16.79 53.25 13.50
CA ASP A 396 16.11 54.34 14.20
C ASP A 396 16.46 54.25 15.68
N ASN A 397 16.67 55.43 16.25
CA ASN A 397 17.28 55.72 17.52
C ASN A 397 16.28 56.56 18.31
N ARG A 398 16.16 56.29 19.62
CA ARG A 398 15.50 57.10 20.67
C ARG A 398 13.96 57.11 20.58
N SER A 399 13.20 57.03 21.66
CA SER A 399 13.36 57.64 22.99
C SER A 399 12.53 56.85 23.99
#